data_AF-A0A9Q1LTT5-F1
#
_entry.id   AF-A0A9Q1LTT5-F1
#
_cell.length_a   1.000
_cell.length_b   1.000
_cell.length_c   1.000
_cell.angle_alpha   90.00
_cell.angle_beta   90.00
_cell.angle_gamma   90.00
#
_symmetry.space_group_name_H-M   'P 1'
#
loop_
_entity.id
_entity.type
_entity.pdbx_description
1 polymer ?
#
loop_
_entity_poly.entity_id
_entity_poly.type
_entity_poly.pdbx_seq_one_letter_code
_entity_poly.pdbx_strand_id
1 'polypeptide(L)'
;MAHKGIGGVHLFYSTVPAAASSNVLVEFLVNSHGFSTEEAVSTSSKMFLYGTEALASLDESKLERKFDIYQSFGWSDSDICTVVRKLPYCLTSSEDKVRITLKFFMNKLGYESSYLASRPSLLKYSLEKRVMPRNEILKFLKENQLLKGKLSLYTVAKCSELQFLEKYVLSFRTKMPEVYDLYMKIRS
;
A
#
# COMPACT_ATOMS: atom_id res chain seq x y z
N MET A 1 39.06 33.94 46.26
CA MET A 1 38.75 32.64 46.92
C MET A 1 37.30 32.31 46.57
N ALA A 2 37.06 31.58 45.49
CA ALA A 2 37.00 30.12 45.40
C ALA A 2 35.60 29.57 45.77
N HIS A 3 34.71 29.53 44.78
CA HIS A 3 33.53 28.65 44.78
C HIS A 3 33.91 27.35 44.03
N LYS A 4 34.01 26.23 44.75
CA LYS A 4 33.82 24.86 44.21
C LYS A 4 32.29 24.61 44.26
N GLY A 5 31.60 24.15 43.21
CA GLY A 5 31.69 22.81 42.61
C GLY A 5 31.11 21.78 43.61
N ILE A 6 30.09 20.95 43.32
CA ILE A 6 29.83 20.07 42.17
C ILE A 6 28.40 19.52 42.32
N GLY A 7 27.74 19.16 41.22
CA GLY A 7 26.82 18.00 41.23
C GLY A 7 25.48 18.20 40.52
N GLY A 8 25.47 18.07 39.20
CA GLY A 8 24.24 18.05 38.40
C GLY A 8 24.44 17.22 37.14
N VAL A 9 24.24 15.91 37.29
CA VAL A 9 24.01 14.88 36.27
C VAL A 9 23.85 15.35 34.81
N HIS A 10 24.91 15.17 34.02
CA HIS A 10 24.78 15.10 32.56
C HIS A 10 24.41 13.66 32.16
N LEU A 11 23.10 13.38 32.11
CA LEU A 11 22.58 12.27 31.31
C LEU A 11 22.30 12.81 29.92
N PHE A 12 23.31 12.77 29.04
CA PHE A 12 23.07 12.88 27.61
C PHE A 12 22.38 11.60 27.14
N TYR A 13 21.04 11.58 27.20
CA TYR A 13 20.29 10.68 26.34
C TYR A 13 20.40 11.23 24.92
N SER A 14 21.46 10.81 24.22
CA SER A 14 21.54 10.91 22.77
C SER A 14 20.49 9.97 22.18
N THR A 15 19.33 10.53 21.92
CA THR A 15 18.28 10.00 21.05
C THR A 15 17.92 11.23 20.20
N VAL A 16 17.83 11.24 18.87
CA VAL A 16 17.07 10.33 18.03
C VAL A 16 17.44 10.59 16.53
N PRO A 17 17.91 9.59 15.76
CA PRO A 17 17.88 9.67 14.29
C PRO A 17 16.46 9.43 13.73
N ALA A 18 15.64 8.66 14.46
CA ALA A 18 14.26 8.33 14.09
C ALA A 18 13.22 9.46 14.27
N ALA A 19 13.50 10.51 15.06
CA ALA A 19 12.57 11.63 15.25
C ALA A 19 12.60 12.61 14.07
N ALA A 20 13.76 12.79 13.42
CA ALA A 20 13.89 13.68 12.27
C ALA A 20 13.05 13.18 11.08
N SER A 21 13.03 11.86 10.84
CA SER A 21 12.28 11.26 9.73
C SER A 21 10.77 11.13 9.98
N SER A 22 10.32 11.06 11.25
CA SER A 22 8.89 11.14 11.55
C SER A 22 8.34 12.57 11.39
N ASN A 23 9.19 13.59 11.54
CA ASN A 23 8.84 15.00 11.32
C ASN A 23 8.58 15.33 9.84
N VAL A 24 9.39 14.83 8.89
CA VAL A 24 9.22 15.15 7.45
C VAL A 24 7.82 14.80 6.94
N LEU A 25 7.33 13.59 7.24
CA LEU A 25 5.99 13.20 6.80
C LEU A 25 4.89 13.99 7.52
N VAL A 26 5.09 14.31 8.81
CA VAL A 26 4.10 15.08 9.57
C VAL A 26 3.99 16.50 9.01
N GLU A 27 5.12 17.17 8.82
CA GLU A 27 5.20 18.52 8.25
C GLU A 27 4.61 18.55 6.84
N PHE A 28 4.99 17.62 5.98
CA PHE A 28 4.45 17.51 4.62
C PHE A 28 2.92 17.38 4.60
N LEU A 29 2.35 16.50 5.45
CA LEU A 29 0.90 16.27 5.48
C LEU A 29 0.12 17.47 6.05
N VAL A 30 0.67 18.13 7.07
CA VAL A 30 0.04 19.31 7.69
C VAL A 30 0.12 20.52 6.76
N ASN A 31 1.30 20.81 6.22
CA ASN A 31 1.57 22.03 5.46
C ASN A 31 0.95 21.99 4.06
N SER A 32 1.00 20.83 3.38
CA SER A 32 0.68 20.75 1.95
C SER A 32 -0.66 20.06 1.65
N HIS A 33 -1.19 19.27 2.59
CA HIS A 33 -2.34 18.39 2.33
C HIS A 33 -3.46 18.45 3.37
N GLY A 34 -3.44 19.48 4.23
CA GLY A 34 -4.57 19.82 5.11
C GLY A 34 -4.89 18.79 6.19
N PHE A 35 -3.92 17.95 6.55
CA PHE A 35 -4.07 17.08 7.72
C PHE A 35 -4.02 17.91 9.00
N SER A 36 -4.80 17.54 10.01
CA SER A 36 -4.51 18.05 11.36
C SER A 36 -3.19 17.47 11.86
N THR A 37 -2.54 18.14 12.82
CA THR A 37 -1.32 17.62 13.46
C THR A 37 -1.54 16.22 14.04
N GLU A 38 -2.71 15.98 14.66
CA GLU A 38 -3.06 14.68 15.22
C GLU A 38 -3.20 13.60 14.14
N GLU A 39 -3.88 13.92 13.02
CA GLU A 39 -4.03 12.99 11.90
C GLU A 39 -2.67 12.66 11.26
N ALA A 40 -1.81 13.66 11.10
CA ALA A 40 -0.48 13.50 10.53
C ALA A 40 0.42 12.64 11.44
N VAL A 41 0.41 12.89 12.76
CA VAL A 41 1.14 12.08 13.75
C VAL A 41 0.62 10.65 13.79
N SER A 42 -0.70 10.45 13.77
CA SER A 42 -1.32 9.11 13.72
C SER A 42 -0.93 8.36 12.44
N THR A 43 -0.89 9.07 11.31
CA THR A 43 -0.49 8.52 10.01
C THR A 43 0.98 8.15 9.98
N SER A 44 1.87 9.04 10.43
CA SER A 44 3.31 8.77 10.57
C SER A 44 3.58 7.60 11.52
N SER A 45 2.83 7.53 12.63
CA SER A 45 2.93 6.45 13.61
C SER A 45 2.65 5.06 13.02
N LYS A 46 1.69 4.95 12.10
CA LYS A 46 1.38 3.68 11.41
C LYS A 46 2.52 3.19 10.50
N MET A 47 3.47 4.06 10.12
CA MET A 47 4.63 3.64 9.33
C MET A 47 5.67 2.86 10.14
N PHE A 48 5.75 3.06 11.47
CA PHE A 48 6.69 2.31 12.30
C PHE A 48 6.46 0.80 12.24
N LEU A 49 5.22 0.35 12.00
CA LEU A 49 4.89 -1.06 11.77
C LEU A 49 5.61 -1.69 10.58
N TYR A 50 6.15 -0.87 9.68
CA TYR A 50 6.83 -1.28 8.45
C TYR A 50 8.34 -1.01 8.47
N GLY A 51 8.88 -0.57 9.61
CA GLY A 51 10.31 -0.39 9.84
C GLY A 51 10.75 1.08 9.89
N THR A 52 11.73 1.36 10.73
CA THR A 52 12.34 2.70 10.87
C THR A 52 13.05 3.16 9.59
N GLU A 53 13.59 2.22 8.80
CA GLU A 53 14.19 2.49 7.50
C GLU A 53 13.19 3.10 6.51
N ALA A 54 11.93 2.68 6.57
CA ALA A 54 10.87 3.21 5.73
C ALA A 54 10.65 4.71 5.98
N LEU A 55 10.67 5.13 7.24
CA LEU A 55 10.62 6.54 7.63
C LEU A 55 11.89 7.28 7.22
N ALA A 56 13.06 6.70 7.49
CA ALA A 56 14.36 7.31 7.14
C ALA A 56 14.56 7.56 5.64
N SER A 57 13.85 6.80 4.79
CA SER A 57 13.89 6.96 3.33
C SER A 57 13.03 8.11 2.78
N LEU A 58 12.19 8.72 3.64
CA LEU A 58 11.28 9.78 3.24
C LEU A 58 12.04 11.09 3.01
N ASP A 59 11.69 11.72 1.91
CA ASP A 59 12.20 13.01 1.46
C ASP A 59 11.02 13.75 0.85
N GLU A 60 10.88 15.04 1.14
CA GLU A 60 9.74 15.84 0.73
C GLU A 60 9.56 15.82 -0.80
N SER A 61 10.65 15.98 -1.55
CA SER A 61 10.58 15.93 -3.02
C SER A 61 10.13 14.56 -3.54
N LYS A 62 10.49 13.46 -2.86
CA LYS A 62 10.00 12.11 -3.20
C LYS A 62 8.52 11.94 -2.86
N LEU A 63 8.03 12.60 -1.82
CA LEU A 63 6.61 12.59 -1.44
C LEU A 63 5.79 13.35 -2.47
N GLU A 64 6.20 14.57 -2.82
CA GLU A 64 5.58 15.41 -3.86
C GLU A 64 5.48 14.64 -5.19
N ARG A 65 6.61 14.08 -5.68
CA ARG A 65 6.60 13.30 -6.92
C ARG A 65 5.63 12.11 -6.88
N LYS A 66 5.41 11.50 -5.71
CA LYS A 66 4.42 10.42 -5.59
C LYS A 66 3.00 10.95 -5.68
N PHE A 67 2.71 12.09 -5.06
CA PHE A 67 1.42 12.77 -5.20
C PHE A 67 1.16 13.16 -6.65
N ASP A 68 2.15 13.75 -7.33
CA ASP A 68 2.08 14.10 -8.75
C ASP A 68 1.79 12.87 -9.61
N ILE A 69 2.39 11.72 -9.31
CA ILE A 69 2.07 10.46 -10.00
C ILE A 69 0.59 10.12 -9.80
N TYR A 70 0.07 10.09 -8.58
CA TYR A 70 -1.35 9.78 -8.38
C TYR A 70 -2.26 10.79 -9.11
N GLN A 71 -1.98 12.09 -9.02
CA GLN A 71 -2.72 13.14 -9.71
C GLN A 71 -2.66 12.98 -11.23
N SER A 72 -1.52 12.57 -11.80
CA SER A 72 -1.39 12.30 -13.25
C SER A 72 -2.26 11.14 -13.73
N PHE A 73 -2.72 10.27 -12.83
CA PHE A 73 -3.70 9.22 -13.09
C PHE A 73 -5.14 9.65 -12.74
N GLY A 74 -5.38 10.94 -12.50
CA GLY A 74 -6.70 11.50 -12.22
C GLY A 74 -7.16 11.35 -10.77
N TRP A 75 -6.26 11.06 -9.83
CA TRP A 75 -6.62 11.02 -8.42
C TRP A 75 -6.83 12.41 -7.86
N SER A 76 -7.90 12.60 -7.09
CA SER A 76 -8.10 13.81 -6.30
C SER A 76 -7.19 13.82 -5.06
N ASP A 77 -6.88 15.00 -4.54
CA ASP A 77 -6.15 15.11 -3.26
C ASP A 77 -6.85 14.35 -2.14
N SER A 78 -8.18 14.40 -2.10
CA SER A 78 -8.99 13.65 -1.13
C SER A 78 -8.79 12.13 -1.25
N ASP A 79 -8.72 11.59 -2.47
CA ASP A 79 -8.46 10.16 -2.70
C ASP A 79 -7.05 9.76 -2.22
N ILE A 80 -6.03 10.57 -2.56
CA ILE A 80 -4.65 10.33 -2.16
C ILE A 80 -4.54 10.37 -0.63
N CYS A 81 -5.10 11.40 -0.01
CA CYS A 81 -5.10 11.55 1.44
C CYS A 81 -5.86 10.41 2.13
N THR A 82 -6.92 9.88 1.51
CA THR A 82 -7.64 8.68 1.99
C THR A 82 -6.73 7.45 2.00
N VAL A 83 -5.94 7.24 0.93
CA VAL A 83 -4.96 6.14 0.89
C VAL A 83 -3.89 6.35 1.95
N VAL A 84 -3.32 7.54 2.04
CA VAL A 84 -2.24 7.85 2.99
C VAL A 84 -2.69 7.61 4.44
N ARG A 85 -3.91 8.02 4.83
CA ARG A 85 -4.47 7.76 6.17
C ARG A 85 -4.61 6.27 6.50
N LYS A 86 -4.97 5.44 5.50
CA LYS A 86 -5.27 4.01 5.66
C LYS A 86 -4.07 3.09 5.42
N LEU A 87 -3.12 3.52 4.59
CA LEU A 87 -1.95 2.78 4.14
C LEU A 87 -0.79 3.75 3.89
N PRO A 88 -0.21 4.38 4.93
CA PRO A 88 0.85 5.37 4.74
C PRO A 88 2.12 4.78 4.12
N TYR A 89 2.35 3.47 4.32
CA TYR A 89 3.43 2.75 3.66
C TYR A 89 3.37 2.78 2.12
N CYS A 90 2.24 3.14 1.49
CA CYS A 90 2.23 3.34 0.04
C CYS A 90 3.27 4.39 -0.41
N LEU A 91 3.60 5.36 0.46
CA LEU A 91 4.59 6.40 0.23
C LEU A 91 6.03 5.91 0.23
N THR A 92 6.29 4.65 0.57
CA THR A 92 7.65 4.06 0.55
C THR A 92 7.92 3.29 -0.74
N SER A 93 6.88 2.98 -1.52
CA SER A 93 7.03 2.28 -2.80
C SER A 93 7.82 3.13 -3.79
N SER A 94 8.61 2.49 -4.66
CA SER A 94 9.27 3.20 -5.76
C SER A 94 8.23 3.81 -6.69
N GLU A 95 8.58 4.95 -7.31
CA GLU A 95 7.69 5.64 -8.23
C GLU A 95 7.26 4.74 -9.41
N ASP A 96 8.18 3.94 -9.94
CA ASP A 96 7.87 3.00 -11.03
C ASP A 96 6.89 1.92 -10.61
N LYS A 97 7.02 1.40 -9.38
CA LYS A 97 6.07 0.44 -8.83
C LYS A 97 4.68 1.06 -8.71
N VAL A 98 4.58 2.32 -8.27
CA VAL A 98 3.31 3.05 -8.23
C VAL A 98 2.73 3.18 -9.64
N ARG A 99 3.50 3.68 -10.61
CA ARG A 99 3.06 3.86 -12.00
C ARG A 99 2.57 2.55 -12.63
N ILE A 100 3.33 1.45 -12.48
CA ILE A 100 2.95 0.14 -13.04
C ILE A 100 1.66 -0.37 -12.38
N THR A 101 1.53 -0.20 -11.06
CA THR A 101 0.33 -0.60 -10.32
C THR A 101 -0.90 0.19 -10.77
N LEU A 102 -0.79 1.51 -10.91
CA LEU A 102 -1.90 2.36 -11.37
C LEU A 102 -2.27 2.08 -12.83
N LYS A 103 -1.29 1.89 -13.73
CA LYS A 103 -1.55 1.46 -15.12
C LYS A 103 -2.34 0.16 -15.17
N PHE A 104 -2.01 -0.80 -14.32
CA PHE A 104 -2.74 -2.05 -14.29
C PHE A 104 -4.19 -1.87 -13.79
N PHE A 105 -4.39 -1.22 -12.64
CA PHE A 105 -5.74 -1.11 -12.10
C PHE A 105 -6.62 -0.14 -12.89
N MET A 106 -6.12 1.03 -13.25
CA MET A 106 -6.93 2.07 -13.87
C MET A 106 -7.02 1.89 -15.37
N ASN A 107 -5.88 1.76 -16.07
CA ASN A 107 -5.90 1.72 -17.53
C ASN A 107 -6.30 0.35 -18.07
N LYS A 108 -5.81 -0.75 -17.47
CA LYS A 108 -6.10 -2.11 -17.94
C LYS A 108 -7.42 -2.67 -17.38
N LEU A 109 -7.74 -2.40 -16.11
CA LEU A 109 -8.94 -2.94 -15.46
C LEU A 109 -10.09 -1.93 -15.31
N GLY A 110 -9.86 -0.64 -15.61
CA GLY A 110 -10.92 0.38 -15.55
C GLY A 110 -11.36 0.76 -14.14
N TYR A 111 -10.49 0.61 -13.13
CA TYR A 111 -10.84 1.04 -11.76
C TYR A 111 -10.70 2.55 -11.58
N GLU A 112 -11.73 3.14 -10.96
CA GLU A 112 -11.73 4.53 -10.51
C GLU A 112 -10.81 4.76 -9.30
N SER A 113 -10.23 5.96 -9.21
CA SER A 113 -9.37 6.37 -8.07
C SER A 113 -10.08 6.17 -6.74
N SER A 114 -11.34 6.61 -6.62
CA SER A 114 -12.15 6.49 -5.41
C SER A 114 -12.41 5.04 -4.97
N TYR A 115 -12.53 4.11 -5.94
CA TYR A 115 -12.66 2.68 -5.65
C TYR A 115 -11.38 2.12 -5.03
N LEU A 116 -10.21 2.52 -5.57
CA LEU A 116 -8.90 2.10 -5.06
C LEU A 116 -8.58 2.77 -3.72
N ALA A 117 -8.91 4.06 -3.57
CA ALA A 117 -8.71 4.82 -2.34
C ALA A 117 -9.49 4.25 -1.16
N SER A 118 -10.71 3.77 -1.41
CA SER A 118 -11.51 3.08 -0.40
C SER A 118 -11.01 1.65 -0.09
N ARG A 119 -10.14 1.06 -0.93
CA ARG A 119 -9.60 -0.31 -0.82
C ARG A 119 -8.07 -0.36 -1.00
N PRO A 120 -7.31 0.39 -0.18
CA PRO A 120 -5.88 0.63 -0.42
C PRO A 120 -5.03 -0.63 -0.33
N SER A 121 -5.52 -1.72 0.28
CA SER A 121 -4.78 -3.00 0.32
C SER A 121 -4.50 -3.57 -1.06
N LEU A 122 -5.30 -3.22 -2.10
CA LEU A 122 -5.00 -3.59 -3.48
C LEU A 122 -3.64 -3.06 -3.95
N LEU A 123 -3.26 -1.86 -3.50
CA LEU A 123 -1.99 -1.20 -3.84
C LEU A 123 -0.80 -1.78 -3.05
N LYS A 124 -1.08 -2.48 -1.94
CA LYS A 124 -0.05 -3.11 -1.08
C LYS A 124 0.45 -4.44 -1.64
N TYR A 125 -0.44 -5.24 -2.23
CA TYR A 125 -0.08 -6.59 -2.67
C TYR A 125 0.89 -6.58 -3.84
N SER A 126 1.71 -7.62 -3.96
CA SER A 126 2.56 -7.80 -5.14
C SER A 126 1.68 -7.90 -6.38
N LEU A 127 1.91 -6.99 -7.33
CA LEU A 127 1.16 -6.94 -8.57
C LEU A 127 1.36 -8.24 -9.36
N GLU A 128 2.61 -8.61 -9.60
CA GLU A 128 3.01 -9.78 -10.38
C GLU A 128 2.73 -11.10 -9.67
N LYS A 129 3.07 -11.20 -8.38
CA LYS A 129 3.00 -12.48 -7.65
C LYS A 129 1.62 -12.78 -7.06
N ARG A 130 0.73 -11.79 -6.98
CA ARG A 130 -0.58 -11.97 -6.33
C ARG A 130 -1.73 -11.39 -7.14
N VAL A 131 -1.68 -10.10 -7.49
CA VAL A 131 -2.86 -9.45 -8.08
C VAL A 131 -3.15 -9.96 -9.49
N MET A 132 -2.16 -9.95 -10.37
CA MET A 132 -2.30 -10.38 -11.76
C MET A 132 -2.72 -11.86 -11.87
N PRO A 133 -2.05 -12.83 -11.20
CA PRO A 133 -2.45 -14.23 -11.23
C PRO A 133 -3.90 -14.45 -10.82
N ARG A 134 -4.31 -13.80 -9.73
CA ARG A 134 -5.66 -13.94 -9.19
C ARG A 134 -6.70 -13.25 -10.06
N ASN A 135 -6.33 -12.17 -10.75
CA ASN A 135 -7.19 -11.53 -11.74
C ASN A 135 -7.42 -12.43 -12.95
N GLU A 136 -6.40 -13.14 -13.43
CA GLU A 136 -6.54 -14.06 -14.56
C GLU A 136 -7.45 -15.25 -14.23
N ILE A 137 -7.24 -15.88 -13.08
CA ILE A 137 -8.13 -16.95 -12.59
C ILE A 137 -9.55 -16.41 -12.41
N LEU A 138 -9.73 -15.25 -11.78
CA LEU A 138 -11.04 -14.64 -11.61
C LEU A 138 -11.73 -14.35 -12.95
N LYS A 139 -10.98 -13.87 -13.95
CA LYS A 139 -11.49 -13.62 -15.31
C LYS A 139 -11.95 -14.93 -15.96
N PHE A 140 -11.10 -15.96 -15.94
CA PHE A 140 -11.42 -17.28 -16.48
C PHE A 140 -12.69 -17.87 -15.84
N LEU A 141 -12.78 -17.83 -14.51
CA LEU A 141 -13.96 -18.34 -13.80
C LEU A 141 -15.24 -17.56 -14.14
N LYS A 142 -15.15 -16.25 -14.39
CA LYS A 142 -16.30 -15.42 -14.81
C LYS A 142 -16.74 -15.75 -16.23
N GLU A 143 -15.80 -15.85 -17.16
CA GLU A 143 -16.07 -16.18 -18.57
C GLU A 143 -16.73 -17.56 -18.71
N ASN A 144 -16.35 -18.49 -17.84
CA ASN A 144 -16.92 -19.84 -17.78
C ASN A 144 -18.14 -19.95 -16.85
N GLN A 145 -18.66 -18.84 -16.32
CA GLN A 145 -19.86 -18.79 -15.46
C GLN A 145 -19.79 -19.71 -14.22
N LEU A 146 -18.58 -19.96 -13.71
CA LEU A 146 -18.33 -20.87 -12.60
C LEU A 146 -18.56 -20.23 -11.22
N LEU A 147 -18.73 -18.91 -11.17
CA LEU A 147 -18.92 -18.16 -9.93
C LEU A 147 -20.38 -17.77 -9.74
N LYS A 148 -20.91 -18.08 -8.55
CA LYS A 148 -22.22 -17.58 -8.10
C LYS A 148 -22.04 -16.21 -7.44
N GLY A 149 -22.64 -15.18 -8.02
CA GLY A 149 -22.69 -13.83 -7.44
C GLY A 149 -21.55 -12.88 -7.85
N LYS A 150 -21.56 -11.66 -7.27
CA LYS A 150 -20.63 -10.58 -7.62
C LYS A 150 -19.31 -10.72 -6.84
N LEU A 151 -18.43 -11.61 -7.30
CA LEU A 151 -17.07 -11.72 -6.77
C LEU A 151 -16.15 -10.63 -7.36
N SER A 152 -15.45 -9.90 -6.49
CA SER A 152 -14.54 -8.81 -6.87
C SER A 152 -13.08 -9.20 -6.74
N LEU A 153 -12.20 -8.57 -7.52
CA LEU A 153 -10.75 -8.76 -7.41
C LEU A 153 -10.24 -8.40 -6.01
N TYR A 154 -10.81 -7.37 -5.37
CA TYR A 154 -10.49 -7.02 -3.98
C TYR A 154 -10.67 -8.21 -3.03
N THR A 155 -11.81 -8.91 -3.13
CA THR A 155 -12.09 -10.08 -2.30
C THR A 155 -11.07 -11.20 -2.53
N VAL A 156 -10.79 -11.50 -3.80
CA VAL A 156 -9.90 -12.60 -4.18
C VAL A 156 -8.43 -12.28 -3.84
N ALA A 157 -8.00 -11.04 -4.04
CA ALA A 157 -6.64 -10.59 -3.70
C ALA A 157 -6.37 -10.61 -2.19
N LYS A 158 -7.40 -10.41 -1.37
CA LYS A 158 -7.31 -10.40 0.10
C LYS A 158 -7.10 -11.78 0.71
N CYS A 159 -7.58 -12.85 0.07
CA CYS A 159 -7.47 -14.22 0.60
C CYS A 159 -6.01 -14.65 0.82
N SER A 160 -5.77 -15.56 1.76
CA SER A 160 -4.47 -16.24 1.83
C SER A 160 -4.22 -17.06 0.56
N GLU A 161 -2.99 -17.56 0.37
CA GLU A 161 -2.70 -18.43 -0.78
C GLU A 161 -3.48 -19.75 -0.71
N LEU A 162 -3.51 -20.36 0.48
CA LEU A 162 -4.27 -21.57 0.75
C LEU A 162 -5.77 -21.36 0.46
N GLN A 163 -6.37 -20.30 1.00
CA GLN A 163 -7.78 -20.01 0.78
C GLN A 163 -8.08 -19.72 -0.71
N PHE A 164 -7.17 -19.05 -1.41
CA PHE A 164 -7.34 -18.79 -2.83
C PHE A 164 -7.35 -20.10 -3.62
N LEU A 165 -6.38 -20.98 -3.36
CA LEU A 165 -6.27 -22.29 -3.99
C LEU A 165 -7.50 -23.16 -3.74
N GLU A 166 -7.88 -23.35 -2.48
CA GLU A 166 -9.01 -24.19 -2.12
C GLU A 166 -10.32 -23.71 -2.76
N LYS A 167 -10.59 -22.40 -2.70
CA LYS A 167 -11.88 -21.83 -3.10
C LYS A 167 -12.02 -21.58 -4.59
N TYR A 168 -10.93 -21.23 -5.28
CA TYR A 168 -11.00 -20.73 -6.65
C TYR A 168 -10.21 -21.58 -7.66
N VAL A 169 -9.40 -22.54 -7.20
CA VAL A 169 -8.66 -23.42 -8.09
C VAL A 169 -9.09 -24.87 -7.90
N LEU A 170 -8.90 -25.42 -6.70
CA LEU A 170 -9.14 -26.83 -6.41
C LEU A 170 -10.64 -27.21 -6.39
N SER A 171 -11.51 -26.29 -5.94
CA SER A 171 -12.96 -26.48 -5.96
C SER A 171 -13.54 -26.75 -7.35
N PHE A 172 -12.84 -26.32 -8.40
CA PHE A 172 -13.24 -26.50 -9.80
C PHE A 172 -12.48 -27.61 -10.50
N ARG A 173 -11.46 -28.21 -9.88
CA ARG A 173 -10.54 -29.18 -10.53
C ARG A 173 -11.26 -30.35 -11.20
N THR A 174 -12.37 -30.83 -10.65
CA THR A 174 -13.14 -31.94 -11.22
C THR A 174 -14.11 -31.51 -12.31
N LYS A 175 -14.62 -30.27 -12.25
CA LYS A 175 -15.62 -29.74 -13.20
C LYS A 175 -15.00 -29.00 -14.37
N MET A 176 -13.81 -28.43 -14.16
CA MET A 176 -13.05 -27.62 -15.10
C MET A 176 -11.55 -27.74 -14.78
N PRO A 177 -10.90 -28.86 -15.14
CA PRO A 177 -9.47 -29.09 -14.89
C PRO A 177 -8.57 -27.96 -15.40
N GLU A 178 -8.98 -27.26 -16.46
CA GLU A 178 -8.27 -26.14 -17.10
C GLU A 178 -7.99 -24.98 -16.14
N VAL A 179 -8.79 -24.82 -15.08
CA VAL A 179 -8.53 -23.82 -14.02
C VAL A 179 -7.21 -24.13 -13.31
N TYR A 180 -6.94 -25.42 -13.05
CA TYR A 180 -5.72 -25.86 -12.40
C TYR A 180 -4.51 -25.71 -13.33
N ASP A 181 -4.66 -26.06 -14.61
CA ASP A 181 -3.59 -25.92 -15.60
C ASP A 181 -3.20 -24.45 -15.79
N LEU A 182 -4.19 -23.56 -15.87
CA LEU A 182 -3.96 -22.11 -15.89
C LEU A 182 -3.22 -21.65 -14.64
N TYR A 183 -3.63 -22.08 -13.45
CA TYR A 183 -2.94 -21.73 -12.21
C TYR A 183 -1.48 -22.19 -12.20
N MET A 184 -1.21 -23.42 -12.65
CA MET A 184 0.15 -23.96 -12.71
C MET A 184 1.03 -23.19 -13.71
N LYS A 185 0.47 -22.81 -14.87
CA LYS A 185 1.15 -21.97 -15.87
C LYS A 185 1.47 -20.57 -15.36
N ILE A 186 0.59 -19.97 -14.57
CA ILE A 186 0.83 -18.62 -14.03
C ILE A 186 1.90 -18.64 -12.92
N ARG A 187 2.04 -19.76 -12.21
CA ARG A 187 2.98 -19.89 -11.09
C ARG A 187 4.40 -20.30 -11.51
N SER A 188 4.55 -20.93 -12.67
CA SER A 188 5.84 -21.35 -13.24
C SER A 188 6.66 -20.14 -13.67
#